data_AF-A0AB33WYK8-F1
#
_entry.id   AF-A0AB33WYK8-F1
#
_cell.length_a   1.000
_cell.length_b   1.000
_cell.length_c   1.000
_cell.angle_alpha   90.00
_cell.angle_beta   90.00
_cell.angle_gamma   90.00
#
_symmetry.space_group_name_H-M   'P 1'
#
loop_
_entity.id
_entity.type
_entity.pdbx_description
1 polymer ?
#
loop_
_entity_poly.entity_id
_entity_poly.type
_entity_poly.pdbx_seq_one_letter_code
_entity_poly.pdbx_strand_id
1 'polypeptide(L)'
;MDISLFRGQLTRLGKRLRQEAQNTPETWSQMLVMSAIERMDGMATPSKIAEEENMRSSNLASLLRDLEARELITRTQDTGDRRRTWLELSEKGRLVLQASRDQRDQWLDSAVNTCLTDKERKQLAAAGALMEKLSAFSLPGDL
;
A
#
# COMPACT_ATOMS: atom_id res chain seq x y z
N MET A 1 22.56 -7.50 -15.69
CA MET A 1 21.39 -6.61 -15.53
C MET A 1 21.87 -5.31 -14.91
N ASP A 2 21.52 -4.17 -15.47
CA ASP A 2 21.82 -2.87 -14.84
C ASP A 2 20.79 -2.60 -13.73
N ILE A 3 21.23 -2.71 -12.49
CA ILE A 3 20.38 -2.56 -11.30
C ILE A 3 19.89 -1.11 -11.14
N SER A 4 20.72 -0.13 -11.49
CA SER A 4 20.37 1.29 -11.37
C SER A 4 19.30 1.68 -12.38
N LEU A 5 19.42 1.19 -13.62
CA LEU A 5 18.42 1.39 -14.66
C LEU A 5 17.09 0.73 -14.28
N PHE A 6 17.12 -0.53 -13.84
CA PHE A 6 15.92 -1.26 -13.43
C PHE A 6 15.18 -0.56 -12.28
N ARG A 7 15.90 -0.17 -11.21
CA ARG A 7 15.33 0.62 -10.09
C ARG A 7 14.68 1.90 -10.59
N GLY A 8 15.30 2.60 -11.54
CA GLY A 8 14.77 3.83 -12.13
C GLY A 8 13.49 3.60 -12.94
N GLN A 9 13.43 2.52 -13.72
CA GLN A 9 12.24 2.12 -14.47
C GLN A 9 11.08 1.78 -13.53
N LEU A 10 11.34 0.97 -12.50
CA LEU A 10 10.35 0.60 -11.49
C LEU A 10 9.81 1.83 -10.75
N THR A 11 10.71 2.73 -10.31
CA THR A 11 10.32 3.97 -9.62
C THR A 11 9.43 4.85 -10.49
N ARG A 12 9.74 4.99 -11.79
CA ARG A 12 8.95 5.80 -12.72
C ARG A 12 7.56 5.21 -12.95
N LEU A 13 7.46 3.90 -13.18
CA LEU A 13 6.17 3.23 -13.35
C LEU A 13 5.33 3.31 -12.07
N GLY A 14 5.93 3.03 -10.91
CA GLY A 14 5.25 3.14 -9.63
C GLY A 14 4.82 4.57 -9.29
N LYS A 15 5.57 5.60 -9.69
CA LYS A 15 5.14 6.99 -9.58
C LYS A 15 3.95 7.27 -10.50
N ARG A 16 3.96 6.77 -11.75
CA ARG A 16 2.86 6.96 -12.68
C ARG A 16 1.58 6.31 -12.17
N LEU A 17 1.63 5.05 -11.71
CA LEU A 17 0.49 4.37 -11.10
C LEU A 17 -0.09 5.18 -9.91
N ARG A 18 0.77 5.74 -9.05
CA ARG A 18 0.30 6.60 -7.95
C ARG A 18 -0.43 7.86 -8.41
N GLN A 19 -0.07 8.43 -9.54
CA GLN A 19 -0.74 9.61 -10.11
C GLN A 19 -2.12 9.25 -10.67
N GLU A 20 -2.25 8.05 -11.26
CA GLU A 20 -3.50 7.56 -11.86
C GLU A 20 -4.50 7.06 -10.83
N ALA A 21 -4.03 6.72 -9.62
CA ALA A 21 -4.89 6.32 -8.51
C ALA A 21 -5.91 7.42 -8.10
N GLN A 22 -5.69 8.67 -8.50
CA GLN A 22 -6.57 9.81 -8.23
C GLN A 22 -7.05 9.87 -6.77
N ASN A 23 -6.14 9.60 -5.83
CA ASN A 23 -6.45 9.62 -4.40
C ASN A 23 -6.80 11.06 -4.01
N THR A 24 -8.08 11.37 -3.95
CA THR A 24 -8.63 12.65 -3.53
C THR A 24 -9.99 12.35 -2.91
N PRO A 25 -10.21 12.69 -1.63
CA PRO A 25 -9.39 13.59 -0.80
C PRO A 25 -8.22 12.94 -0.02
N GLU A 26 -7.93 11.66 -0.18
CA GLU A 26 -6.88 10.94 0.57
C GLU A 26 -5.47 11.22 0.01
N THR A 27 -4.49 11.33 0.91
CA THR A 27 -3.07 11.39 0.52
C THR A 27 -2.50 9.98 0.29
N TRP A 28 -1.41 9.87 -0.48
CA TRP A 28 -0.73 8.58 -0.64
C TRP A 28 -0.27 7.97 0.70
N SER A 29 0.19 8.79 1.65
CA SER A 29 0.58 8.32 2.98
C SER A 29 -0.60 7.75 3.77
N GLN A 30 -1.81 8.32 3.63
CA GLN A 30 -3.03 7.76 4.19
C GLN A 30 -3.37 6.41 3.54
N MET A 31 -3.22 6.29 2.22
CA MET A 31 -3.42 5.00 1.51
C MET A 31 -2.43 3.93 1.99
N LEU A 32 -1.17 4.29 2.24
CA LEU A 32 -0.16 3.37 2.78
C LEU A 32 -0.57 2.86 4.17
N VAL A 33 -0.95 3.77 5.08
CA VAL A 33 -1.42 3.39 6.42
C VAL A 33 -2.66 2.50 6.37
N MET A 34 -3.64 2.83 5.52
CA MET A 34 -4.83 1.98 5.34
C MET A 34 -4.48 0.60 4.78
N SER A 35 -3.55 0.54 3.81
CA SER A 35 -3.06 -0.72 3.26
C SER A 35 -2.34 -1.56 4.32
N ALA A 36 -1.57 -0.92 5.21
CA ALA A 36 -0.90 -1.60 6.33
C ALA A 36 -1.91 -2.19 7.32
N ILE A 37 -2.95 -1.42 7.68
CA ILE A 37 -4.03 -1.89 8.54
C ILE A 37 -4.74 -3.10 7.91
N GLU A 38 -5.05 -3.05 6.61
CA GLU A 38 -5.67 -4.17 5.88
C GLU A 38 -4.80 -5.43 5.91
N ARG A 39 -3.49 -5.31 5.64
CA ARG A 39 -2.56 -6.46 5.62
C ARG A 39 -2.43 -7.15 6.98
N MET A 40 -2.51 -6.38 8.06
CA MET A 40 -2.34 -6.89 9.43
C MET A 40 -3.58 -7.60 9.98
N ASP A 41 -4.73 -7.54 9.30
CA ASP A 41 -5.97 -8.29 9.59
C ASP A 41 -6.29 -8.46 11.09
N GLY A 42 -6.68 -7.35 11.75
CA GLY A 42 -7.04 -7.35 13.17
C GLY A 42 -5.84 -7.35 14.14
N MET A 43 -4.61 -7.50 13.65
CA MET A 43 -3.39 -7.40 14.46
C MET A 43 -2.74 -6.01 14.42
N ALA A 44 -3.41 -5.03 13.79
CA ALA A 44 -2.87 -3.69 13.58
C ALA A 44 -2.89 -2.86 14.86
N THR A 45 -1.72 -2.34 15.22
CA THR A 45 -1.56 -1.36 16.31
C THR A 45 -0.73 -0.18 15.81
N PRO A 46 -0.87 1.03 16.39
CA PRO A 46 -0.06 2.17 15.97
C PRO A 46 1.46 1.88 15.99
N SER A 47 1.94 1.14 16.99
CA SER A 47 3.37 0.79 17.08
C SER A 47 3.82 -0.12 15.95
N LYS A 48 3.07 -1.18 15.64
CA LYS A 48 3.39 -2.09 14.53
C LYS A 48 3.34 -1.39 13.17
N ILE A 49 2.35 -0.53 12.96
CA ILE A 49 2.25 0.24 11.70
C ILE A 49 3.43 1.20 11.58
N ALA A 50 3.84 1.86 12.68
CA ALA A 50 5.01 2.74 12.66
C ALA A 50 6.29 2.00 12.27
N GLU A 51 6.45 0.77 12.77
CA GLU A 51 7.58 -0.10 12.48
C GLU A 51 7.56 -0.58 11.02
N GLU A 52 6.46 -1.22 10.57
CA GLU A 52 6.35 -1.77 9.21
C GLU A 52 6.46 -0.69 8.13
N GLU A 53 5.82 0.46 8.33
CA GLU A 53 5.82 1.54 7.36
C GLU A 53 7.02 2.50 7.53
N ASN A 54 7.95 2.19 8.46
CA ASN A 54 9.09 3.02 8.82
C ASN A 54 8.70 4.51 9.02
N MET A 55 7.61 4.72 9.76
CA MET A 55 7.01 6.02 10.01
C MET A 55 7.30 6.51 11.42
N ARG A 56 7.64 7.79 11.56
CA ARG A 56 7.72 8.43 12.88
C ARG A 56 6.33 8.42 13.54
N SER A 57 6.28 8.08 14.83
CA SER A 57 5.03 7.95 15.58
C SER A 57 4.18 9.21 15.58
N SER A 58 4.79 10.40 15.60
CA SER A 58 4.06 11.68 15.53
C SER A 58 3.35 11.88 14.19
N ASN A 59 3.99 11.51 13.08
CA ASN A 59 3.41 11.56 11.74
C ASN A 59 2.26 10.55 11.62
N LEU A 60 2.50 9.29 12.01
CA LEU A 60 1.48 8.25 11.98
C LEU A 60 0.27 8.63 12.83
N ALA A 61 0.47 9.16 14.04
CA ALA A 61 -0.61 9.60 14.90
C ALA A 61 -1.48 10.69 14.26
N SER A 62 -0.90 11.59 13.45
CA SER A 62 -1.66 12.56 12.68
C SER A 62 -2.49 11.91 11.59
N LEU A 63 -1.88 11.03 10.79
CA LEU A 63 -2.57 10.30 9.72
C LEU A 63 -3.75 9.48 10.27
N LEU A 64 -3.54 8.78 11.40
CA LEU A 64 -4.59 7.99 12.04
C LEU A 64 -5.76 8.84 12.54
N ARG A 65 -5.49 10.01 13.14
CA ARG A 65 -6.56 10.94 13.55
C ARG A 65 -7.38 11.42 12.36
N ASP A 66 -6.73 11.77 11.26
CA ASP A 66 -7.41 12.25 10.06
C ASP A 66 -8.25 11.14 9.38
N LEU A 67 -7.72 9.91 9.35
CA LEU A 67 -8.44 8.75 8.84
C LEU A 67 -9.66 8.40 9.71
N GLU A 68 -9.52 8.47 11.03
CA GLU A 68 -10.59 8.22 12.00
C GLU A 68 -11.68 9.30 11.92
N ALA A 69 -11.30 10.59 11.81
CA ALA A 69 -12.23 11.70 11.61
C ALA A 69 -13.02 11.59 10.30
N ARG A 70 -12.47 10.89 9.31
CA ARG A 70 -13.14 10.59 8.02
C ARG A 70 -13.89 9.27 8.03
N GLU A 71 -13.92 8.56 9.16
CA GLU A 71 -14.57 7.26 9.35
C GLU A 71 -14.01 6.17 8.43
N LEU A 72 -12.74 6.27 8.03
CA LEU A 72 -12.08 5.27 7.18
C LEU A 72 -11.46 4.13 8.00
N ILE A 73 -11.21 4.38 9.28
CA ILE A 73 -10.70 3.40 10.23
C ILE A 73 -11.52 3.44 11.51
N THR A 74 -11.52 2.33 12.24
CA THR A 74 -12.06 2.22 13.58
C THR A 74 -10.95 1.92 14.58
N ARG A 75 -11.16 2.36 15.81
CA ARG A 75 -10.22 2.19 16.91
C ARG A 75 -10.89 1.49 18.09
N THR A 76 -10.33 0.37 18.53
CA THR A 76 -10.86 -0.42 19.64
C THR A 76 -9.80 -0.60 20.71
N GLN A 77 -10.12 -0.26 21.96
CA GLN A 77 -9.23 -0.57 23.09
C GLN A 77 -9.25 -2.07 23.37
N ASP A 78 -8.08 -2.63 23.62
CA ASP A 78 -7.95 -4.03 24.02
C ASP A 78 -8.58 -4.23 25.42
N THR A 79 -9.37 -5.30 25.57
CA THR A 79 -10.07 -5.61 26.82
C THR A 79 -9.16 -6.16 27.91
N GLY A 80 -7.99 -6.71 27.56
CA GLY A 80 -6.99 -7.27 28.46
C GLY A 80 -5.85 -6.31 28.83
N ASP A 81 -5.45 -5.41 27.93
CA ASP A 81 -4.51 -4.32 28.22
C ASP A 81 -5.00 -3.01 27.59
N ARG A 82 -5.58 -2.11 28.39
CA ARG A 82 -6.11 -0.82 27.93
C ARG A 82 -5.06 0.11 27.29
N ARG A 83 -3.76 -0.22 27.43
CA ARG A 83 -2.67 0.50 26.74
C ARG A 83 -2.52 0.05 25.28
N ARG A 84 -3.09 -1.09 24.90
CA ARG A 84 -3.15 -1.56 23.52
C ARG A 84 -4.42 -1.07 22.84
N THR A 85 -4.25 -0.70 21.58
CA THR A 85 -5.30 -0.15 20.74
C THR A 85 -5.19 -0.82 19.39
N TRP A 86 -6.28 -1.47 19.00
CA TRP A 86 -6.45 -2.13 17.72
C TRP A 86 -7.03 -1.15 16.71
N LEU A 87 -6.55 -1.27 15.47
CA LEU A 87 -7.00 -0.49 14.34
C LEU A 87 -7.56 -1.42 13.29
N GLU A 88 -8.69 -1.05 12.70
CA GLU A 88 -9.30 -1.80 11.61
C GLU A 88 -9.76 -0.83 10.53
N LEU A 89 -9.85 -1.30 9.29
CA LEU A 89 -10.54 -0.54 8.26
C LEU A 89 -12.05 -0.62 8.51
N SER A 90 -12.71 0.53 8.40
CA SER A 90 -14.16 0.54 8.24
C SER A 90 -14.53 0.03 6.84
N GLU A 91 -15.82 -0.24 6.63
CA GLU A 91 -16.30 -0.58 5.29
C GLU A 91 -16.01 0.54 4.27
N LYS A 92 -16.19 1.80 4.69
CA LYS A 92 -15.84 2.97 3.88
C LYS A 92 -14.35 3.00 3.54
N GLY A 93 -13.48 2.69 4.51
CA GLY A 93 -12.03 2.59 4.29
C GLY A 93 -11.66 1.52 3.27
N ARG A 94 -12.28 0.34 3.36
CA ARG A 94 -12.09 -0.74 2.36
C ARG A 94 -12.50 -0.30 0.96
N LEU A 95 -13.66 0.34 0.82
CA LEU A 95 -14.14 0.84 -0.48
C LEU A 95 -13.21 1.90 -1.07
N VAL A 96 -12.70 2.83 -0.26
CA VAL A 96 -11.72 3.85 -0.70
C VAL A 96 -10.43 3.20 -1.18
N LEU A 97 -9.93 2.20 -0.44
CA LEU A 97 -8.71 1.49 -0.81
C LEU A 97 -8.90 0.68 -2.11
N GLN A 98 -10.05 0.04 -2.27
CA GLN A 98 -10.37 -0.72 -3.47
C GLN A 98 -10.53 0.19 -4.69
N ALA A 99 -11.25 1.31 -4.57
CA ALA A 99 -11.38 2.27 -5.67
C ALA A 99 -10.02 2.79 -6.16
N SER A 100 -9.07 3.06 -5.25
CA SER A 100 -7.71 3.44 -5.59
C SER A 100 -6.92 2.34 -6.34
N ARG A 101 -7.18 1.06 -6.04
CA ARG A 101 -6.63 -0.08 -6.80
C ARG A 101 -7.26 -0.16 -8.18
N ASP A 102 -8.58 -0.11 -8.25
CA ASP A 102 -9.34 -0.22 -9.50
C ASP A 102 -8.93 0.85 -10.52
N GLN A 103 -8.72 2.10 -10.10
CA GLN A 103 -8.27 3.17 -11.00
C GLN A 103 -6.87 2.90 -11.58
N ARG A 104 -5.97 2.33 -10.78
CA ARG A 104 -4.63 1.94 -11.24
C ARG A 104 -4.69 0.77 -12.20
N ASP A 105 -5.54 -0.21 -11.90
CA ASP A 105 -5.71 -1.41 -12.72
C ASP A 105 -6.32 -1.06 -14.08
N GLN A 106 -7.36 -0.21 -14.11
CA GLN A 106 -7.96 0.27 -15.35
C GLN A 106 -6.97 1.02 -16.24
N TRP A 107 -6.16 1.91 -15.64
CA TRP A 107 -5.13 2.62 -16.37
C TRP A 107 -4.05 1.66 -16.90
N LEU A 108 -3.57 0.73 -16.06
CA LEU A 108 -2.51 -0.20 -16.43
C LEU A 108 -2.98 -1.16 -17.52
N ASP A 109 -4.21 -1.65 -17.42
CA ASP A 109 -4.83 -2.48 -18.45
C ASP A 109 -4.88 -1.72 -19.79
N SER A 110 -5.33 -0.47 -19.79
CA SER A 110 -5.34 0.38 -21.00
C SER A 110 -3.94 0.58 -21.59
N ALA A 111 -2.95 0.85 -20.73
CA ALA A 111 -1.56 1.07 -21.14
C ALA A 111 -0.92 -0.21 -21.72
N VAL A 112 -1.12 -1.35 -21.06
CA VAL A 112 -0.66 -2.65 -21.55
C VAL A 112 -1.36 -2.99 -22.86
N ASN A 113 -2.67 -2.71 -22.96
CA ASN A 113 -3.46 -3.00 -24.15
C ASN A 113 -3.02 -2.21 -25.38
N THR A 114 -2.63 -0.96 -25.18
CA THR A 114 -2.28 -0.03 -26.24
C THR A 114 -0.81 -0.14 -26.66
N CYS A 115 0.09 -0.33 -25.70
CA CYS A 115 1.53 -0.15 -25.93
C CYS A 115 2.29 -1.46 -26.15
N LEU A 116 1.73 -2.62 -25.77
CA LEU A 116 2.47 -3.89 -25.73
C LEU A 116 1.88 -4.95 -26.67
N THR A 117 2.77 -5.64 -27.36
CA THR A 117 2.47 -6.86 -28.11
C THR A 117 2.17 -8.04 -27.17
N ASP A 118 1.55 -9.11 -27.69
CA ASP A 118 1.30 -10.34 -26.93
C ASP A 118 2.56 -10.97 -26.34
N LYS A 119 3.68 -10.85 -27.05
CA LYS A 119 4.98 -11.35 -26.57
C LYS A 119 5.46 -10.54 -25.37
N GLU A 120 5.39 -9.22 -25.44
CA GLU A 120 5.81 -8.32 -24.36
C GLU A 120 4.90 -8.47 -23.13
N ARG A 121 3.60 -8.70 -23.32
CA ARG A 121 2.67 -9.01 -22.22
C ARG A 121 3.05 -10.27 -21.47
N LYS A 122 3.39 -11.35 -22.20
CA LYS A 122 3.89 -12.60 -21.60
C LYS A 122 5.19 -12.37 -20.85
N GLN A 123 6.09 -11.55 -21.39
CA GLN A 123 7.33 -11.17 -20.70
C GLN A 123 7.06 -10.36 -19.43
N LEU A 124 6.13 -9.41 -19.46
CA LEU A 124 5.73 -8.62 -18.32
C LEU A 124 5.12 -9.49 -17.21
N ALA A 125 4.26 -10.44 -17.57
CA ALA A 125 3.68 -11.40 -16.62
C ALA A 125 4.77 -12.27 -15.97
N ALA A 126 5.73 -12.78 -16.75
CA ALA A 126 6.86 -13.53 -16.22
C ALA A 126 7.75 -12.65 -15.31
N ALA A 127 7.96 -11.38 -15.66
CA ALA A 127 8.70 -10.44 -14.82
C ALA A 127 7.96 -10.13 -13.51
N GLY A 128 6.62 -10.07 -13.52
CA GLY A 128 5.80 -9.88 -12.32
C GLY A 128 6.07 -10.95 -11.26
N ALA A 129 6.11 -12.23 -11.67
CA ALA A 129 6.44 -13.34 -10.77
C ALA A 129 7.85 -13.24 -10.17
N LEU A 130 8.81 -12.63 -10.90
CA LEU A 130 10.15 -12.36 -10.38
C LEU A 130 10.13 -11.18 -9.39
N MET A 131 9.35 -10.14 -9.67
CA MET A 131 9.18 -8.99 -8.76
C MET A 131 8.57 -9.41 -7.44
N GLU A 132 7.60 -10.33 -7.44
CA GLU A 132 7.02 -10.91 -6.23
C GLU A 132 8.08 -11.61 -5.38
N LYS A 133 8.92 -12.47 -5.99
CA LYS A 133 10.05 -13.11 -5.30
C LYS A 133 11.03 -12.10 -4.68
N LEU A 134 11.31 -11.01 -5.40
CA LEU A 134 12.18 -9.94 -4.90
C LEU A 134 11.53 -9.16 -3.75
N SER A 135 10.20 -8.99 -3.77
CA SER A 135 9.46 -8.27 -2.72
C SER A 135 9.42 -9.01 -1.39
N ALA A 136 9.52 -10.34 -1.41
CA ALA A 136 9.58 -11.19 -0.23
C ALA A 136 11.01 -11.38 0.32
N PHE A 137 12.02 -10.79 -0.32
CA PHE A 137 13.41 -10.94 0.11
C PHE A 137 13.69 -10.08 1.34
N SER A 138 14.12 -10.72 2.43
CA SER A 138 14.66 -10.08 3.63
C SER A 138 16.11 -10.52 3.86
N LEU A 139 16.95 -9.65 4.42
CA LEU A 139 18.31 -10.04 4.79
C LEU A 139 18.29 -10.83 6.11
N PRO A 140 19.24 -11.76 6.33
CA PRO A 140 19.40 -12.40 7.63
C PRO A 140 19.66 -11.35 8.72
N GLY A 141 18.70 -11.17 9.64
CA GLY A 141 18.77 -10.19 10.73
C GLY A 141 17.69 -9.10 10.72
N ASP A 142 16.82 -9.06 9.70
CA ASP A 142 15.69 -8.11 9.61
C ASP A 142 14.39 -8.63 10.30
N LEU A 143 14.48 -9.57 11.24
CA LEU A 143 13.35 -10.09 12.05
C LEU A 143 13.62 -9.96 13.55
#